data_AF-G7ZCA9-F1
#
_entry.id   AF-G7ZCA9-F1
#
_cell.length_a   1.000
_cell.length_b   1.000
_cell.length_c   1.000
_cell.angle_alpha   90.00
_cell.angle_beta   90.00
_cell.angle_gamma   90.00
#
_symmetry.space_group_name_H-M   'P 1'
#
loop_
_entity.id
_entity.type
_entity.pdbx_description
1 polymer ?
#
loop_
_entity_poly.entity_id
_entity_poly.type
_entity_poly.pdbx_seq_one_letter_code
_entity_poly.pdbx_strand_id
1 'polypeptide(L)'
;MADRGVAFRAALDRTIAAGQLQHLAPVLAAVREADIGCIQLRPADPLAWVLNMGSGNGWVCLVGDDRETSSGPGGFDAPSLVQVLERASAVAVYSGAADAKFYTTFAAAAVLGGRVVVIETQLAQHVAWLAFVRAHAPDANLLDICPPGGTA
;
A
#
# COMPACT_ATOMS: atom_id res chain seq x y z
N MET A 1 -18.66 -20.64 1.71
CA MET A 1 -17.73 -19.54 2.08
C MET A 1 -16.25 -19.93 2.02
N ALA A 2 -15.88 -21.22 1.98
CA ALA A 2 -14.50 -21.71 1.95
C ALA A 2 -13.74 -21.57 0.61
N ASP A 3 -14.45 -21.30 -0.49
CA ASP A 3 -13.92 -21.41 -1.86
C ASP A 3 -13.13 -20.18 -2.34
N ARG A 4 -13.46 -18.98 -1.84
CA ARG A 4 -12.77 -17.73 -2.21
C ARG A 4 -11.34 -17.65 -1.68
N GLY A 5 -11.06 -18.22 -0.49
CA GLY A 5 -9.74 -18.19 0.12
C GLY A 5 -8.71 -19.08 -0.58
N VAL A 6 -9.14 -20.21 -1.15
CA VAL A 6 -8.25 -21.14 -1.87
C VAL A 6 -7.88 -20.58 -3.24
N ALA A 7 -8.85 -20.08 -3.99
CA ALA A 7 -8.62 -19.43 -5.29
C ALA A 7 -7.73 -18.18 -5.15
N PHE A 8 -7.91 -17.43 -4.06
CA PHE A 8 -7.10 -16.27 -3.71
C PHE A 8 -5.64 -16.65 -3.45
N ARG A 9 -5.39 -17.64 -2.58
CA ARG A 9 -4.03 -18.15 -2.30
C ARG A 9 -3.32 -18.63 -3.57
N ALA A 10 -4.03 -19.35 -4.44
CA ALA A 10 -3.46 -19.81 -5.70
C ALA A 10 -3.15 -18.66 -6.69
N ALA A 11 -3.93 -17.57 -6.69
CA ALA A 11 -3.64 -16.39 -7.48
C ALA A 11 -2.41 -15.64 -6.96
N LEU A 12 -2.33 -15.47 -5.63
CA LEU A 12 -1.17 -14.95 -4.92
C LEU A 12 0.11 -15.73 -5.25
N ASP A 13 0.06 -17.06 -5.16
CA ASP A 13 1.21 -17.94 -5.43
C ASP A 13 1.71 -17.76 -6.87
N ARG A 14 0.80 -17.63 -7.85
CA ARG A 14 1.17 -17.37 -9.24
C ARG A 14 1.83 -16.01 -9.42
N THR A 15 1.32 -14.99 -8.74
CA THR A 15 1.88 -13.62 -8.82
C THR A 15 3.26 -13.54 -8.17
N ILE A 16 3.48 -14.20 -7.03
CA ILE A 16 4.79 -14.31 -6.38
C ILE A 16 5.76 -15.07 -7.30
N ALA A 17 5.34 -16.23 -7.83
CA ALA A 17 6.17 -17.07 -8.69
C ALA A 17 6.54 -16.42 -10.03
N ALA A 18 5.69 -15.54 -10.56
CA ALA A 18 5.95 -14.82 -11.80
C ALA A 18 7.01 -13.70 -11.65
N GLY A 19 7.42 -13.34 -10.42
CA GLY A 19 8.44 -12.32 -10.17
C GLY A 19 8.05 -10.89 -10.57
N GLN A 20 6.80 -10.66 -10.99
CA GLN A 20 6.32 -9.36 -11.48
C GLN A 20 6.13 -8.34 -10.35
N LEU A 21 6.13 -8.78 -9.07
CA LEU A 21 5.94 -7.94 -7.88
C LEU A 21 6.99 -8.27 -6.80
N GLN A 22 8.26 -8.41 -7.18
CA GLN A 22 9.34 -8.80 -6.26
C GLN A 22 9.40 -7.93 -4.99
N HIS A 23 9.17 -6.62 -5.11
CA HIS A 23 9.15 -5.72 -3.96
C HIS A 23 7.95 -5.95 -3.03
N LEU A 24 6.79 -6.42 -3.54
CA LEU A 24 5.62 -6.75 -2.71
C LEU A 24 5.72 -8.14 -2.07
N ALA A 25 6.68 -8.98 -2.45
CA ALA A 25 6.82 -10.34 -1.92
C ALA A 25 6.75 -10.43 -0.38
N PRO A 26 7.37 -9.50 0.40
CA PRO A 26 7.24 -9.52 1.86
C PRO A 26 5.80 -9.31 2.37
N VAL A 27 5.04 -8.41 1.72
CA VAL A 27 3.63 -8.15 2.07
C VAL A 27 2.77 -9.37 1.71
N LEU A 28 2.97 -9.95 0.52
CA LEU A 28 2.23 -11.12 0.06
C LEU A 28 2.50 -12.36 0.95
N ALA A 29 3.75 -12.54 1.39
CA ALA A 29 4.11 -13.57 2.37
C ALA A 29 3.39 -13.33 3.71
N ALA A 30 3.39 -12.10 4.23
CA ALA A 30 2.70 -11.78 5.48
C ALA A 30 1.18 -12.02 5.41
N VAL A 31 0.53 -11.67 4.30
CA VAL A 31 -0.90 -11.97 4.09
C VAL A 31 -1.17 -13.47 4.15
N ARG A 32 -0.25 -14.28 3.62
CA ARG A 32 -0.37 -15.74 3.58
C ARG A 32 -0.10 -16.39 4.94
N GLU A 33 0.96 -15.97 5.61
CA GLU A 33 1.55 -16.67 6.76
C GLU A 33 1.09 -16.11 8.10
N ALA A 34 0.86 -14.80 8.17
CA ALA A 34 0.49 -14.10 9.40
C ALA A 34 -0.96 -13.57 9.39
N ASP A 35 -1.71 -13.86 8.32
CA ASP A 35 -3.13 -13.50 8.17
C ASP A 35 -3.40 -12.00 8.41
N ILE A 36 -2.51 -11.13 7.92
CA ILE A 36 -2.75 -9.69 7.89
C ILE A 36 -3.72 -9.33 6.75
N GLY A 37 -4.42 -8.21 6.91
CA GLY A 37 -5.20 -7.65 5.81
C GLY A 37 -4.32 -7.04 4.73
N CYS A 38 -4.78 -7.07 3.48
CA CYS A 38 -4.15 -6.32 2.41
C CYS A 38 -5.20 -5.70 1.48
N ILE A 39 -5.06 -4.41 1.20
CA ILE A 39 -5.99 -3.60 0.42
C ILE A 39 -5.19 -2.96 -0.71
N GLN A 40 -5.75 -2.89 -1.91
CA GLN A 40 -5.17 -2.11 -3.00
C GLN A 40 -6.17 -1.07 -3.51
N LEU A 41 -5.70 0.18 -3.59
CA LEU A 41 -6.43 1.31 -4.17
C LEU A 41 -5.72 1.74 -5.46
N ARG A 42 -6.51 2.02 -6.49
CA ARG A 42 -6.02 2.43 -7.81
C ARG A 42 -6.77 3.66 -8.30
N PRO A 43 -6.14 4.53 -9.12
CA PRO A 43 -6.82 5.66 -9.73
C PRO A 43 -8.04 5.19 -10.53
N ALA A 44 -9.15 5.91 -10.45
CA ALA A 44 -10.40 5.63 -11.15
C ALA A 44 -11.03 4.22 -10.95
N ASP A 45 -10.51 3.42 -10.02
CA ASP A 45 -11.05 2.09 -9.68
C ASP A 45 -11.23 1.99 -8.15
N PRO A 46 -12.42 2.36 -7.65
CA PRO A 46 -12.62 2.71 -6.25
C PRO A 46 -12.46 1.56 -5.25
N LEU A 47 -12.28 0.29 -5.64
CA LEU A 47 -12.02 -0.78 -4.68
C LEU A 47 -11.46 -2.01 -5.40
N ALA A 48 -10.25 -1.83 -5.92
CA ALA A 48 -9.52 -2.92 -6.49
C ALA A 48 -8.82 -3.77 -5.41
N TRP A 49 -9.61 -4.59 -4.73
CA TRP A 49 -9.20 -5.83 -4.07
C TRP A 49 -8.88 -5.65 -2.57
N VAL A 50 -9.84 -6.08 -1.76
CA VAL A 50 -9.54 -6.62 -0.43
C VAL A 50 -8.92 -8.00 -0.67
N LEU A 51 -7.59 -8.07 -0.63
CA LEU A 51 -6.85 -9.32 -0.76
C LEU A 51 -7.14 -10.21 0.48
N ASN A 52 -7.27 -9.61 1.67
CA ASN A 52 -7.76 -10.29 2.87
C ASN A 52 -8.24 -9.24 3.89
N MET A 53 -9.34 -9.49 4.60
CA MET A 53 -9.64 -8.81 5.87
C MET A 53 -9.25 -9.80 6.96
N GLY A 54 -7.95 -10.07 7.07
CA GLY A 54 -7.42 -11.12 7.93
C GLY A 54 -8.03 -11.11 9.33
N SER A 55 -7.95 -12.22 10.06
CA SER A 55 -8.56 -12.33 11.40
C SER A 55 -7.88 -11.43 12.44
N GLY A 56 -6.68 -10.91 12.14
CA GLY A 56 -5.96 -9.93 12.94
C GLY A 56 -6.34 -8.47 12.67
N ASN A 57 -5.96 -7.58 13.57
CA ASN A 57 -6.26 -6.14 13.47
C ASN A 57 -5.34 -5.36 12.51
N GLY A 58 -4.25 -5.98 12.03
CA GLY A 58 -3.23 -5.33 11.20
C GLY A 58 -3.47 -5.49 9.69
N TRP A 59 -3.09 -4.49 8.92
CA TRP A 59 -3.22 -4.51 7.45
C TRP A 59 -2.21 -3.59 6.74
N VAL A 60 -1.98 -3.88 5.46
CA VAL A 60 -1.27 -3.00 4.51
C VAL A 60 -2.22 -2.55 3.40
N CYS A 61 -2.31 -1.24 3.15
CA CYS A 61 -3.04 -0.67 2.04
C CYS A 61 -2.05 -0.09 1.02
N LEU A 62 -2.04 -0.60 -0.20
CA LEU A 62 -1.21 -0.11 -1.29
C LEU A 62 -2.02 0.87 -2.15
N VAL A 63 -1.55 2.11 -2.26
CA VAL A 63 -2.12 3.14 -3.13
C VAL A 63 -1.14 3.32 -4.28
N GLY A 64 -1.44 2.71 -5.42
CA GLY A 64 -0.55 2.72 -6.60
C GLY A 64 -0.88 3.87 -7.54
N ASP A 65 -0.17 4.99 -7.41
CA ASP A 65 -0.26 6.20 -8.23
C ASP A 65 0.98 6.39 -9.13
N ASP A 66 1.78 5.35 -9.40
CA ASP A 66 3.10 5.48 -10.06
C ASP A 66 3.22 4.75 -11.41
N ARG A 67 2.12 4.30 -12.00
CA ARG A 67 2.11 3.46 -13.22
C ARG A 67 2.68 4.17 -14.46
N GLU A 68 1.80 4.79 -15.27
CA GLU A 68 2.20 5.51 -16.47
C GLU A 68 2.37 7.00 -16.14
N THR A 69 1.38 7.58 -15.46
CA THR A 69 1.41 8.95 -14.95
C THR A 69 0.73 9.00 -13.59
N SER A 70 1.30 9.79 -12.68
CA SER A 70 0.68 10.07 -11.38
C SER A 70 -0.39 11.13 -11.49
N SER A 71 -1.58 10.81 -11.00
CA SER A 71 -2.71 11.74 -10.92
C SER A 71 -2.78 12.45 -9.56
N GLY A 72 -1.99 11.98 -8.58
CA GLY A 72 -2.06 12.49 -7.23
C GLY A 72 -3.34 12.04 -6.51
N PRO A 73 -3.61 12.57 -5.31
CA PRO A 73 -4.79 12.19 -4.53
C PRO A 73 -6.12 12.46 -5.26
N GLY A 74 -6.16 13.45 -6.16
CA GLY A 74 -7.35 13.78 -6.94
C GLY A 74 -7.76 12.72 -7.98
N GLY A 75 -6.88 11.77 -8.31
CA GLY A 75 -7.19 10.66 -9.23
C GLY A 75 -7.96 9.50 -8.60
N PHE A 76 -8.19 9.54 -7.29
CA PHE A 76 -8.79 8.46 -6.52
C PHE A 76 -10.16 8.86 -5.97
N ASP A 77 -10.93 7.85 -5.58
CA ASP A 77 -12.14 8.07 -4.80
C ASP A 77 -11.79 8.63 -3.42
N ALA A 78 -12.10 9.92 -3.21
CA ALA A 78 -11.75 10.64 -2.00
C ALA A 78 -12.34 10.00 -0.72
N PRO A 79 -13.62 9.57 -0.67
CA PRO A 79 -14.16 8.87 0.50
C PRO A 79 -13.35 7.62 0.88
N SER A 80 -12.98 6.79 -0.10
CA SER A 80 -12.19 5.57 0.14
C SER A 80 -10.79 5.89 0.66
N LEU A 81 -10.10 6.86 0.07
CA LEU A 81 -8.78 7.32 0.52
C LEU A 81 -8.82 7.84 1.96
N VAL A 82 -9.78 8.71 2.27
CA VAL A 82 -9.92 9.27 3.62
C VAL A 82 -10.19 8.17 4.64
N GLN A 83 -11.08 7.21 4.31
CA GLN A 83 -11.40 6.11 5.22
C GLN A 83 -10.19 5.24 5.57
N VAL A 84 -9.30 4.96 4.62
CA VAL A 84 -8.09 4.18 4.91
C VAL A 84 -7.07 5.00 5.70
N LEU A 85 -6.90 6.28 5.37
CA LEU A 85 -5.96 7.18 6.05
C LEU A 85 -6.34 7.44 7.51
N GLU A 86 -7.61 7.70 7.80
CA GLU A 86 -8.11 7.90 9.18
C GLU A 86 -7.89 6.68 10.08
N ARG A 87 -7.76 5.48 9.50
CA ARG A 87 -7.51 4.23 10.22
C ARG A 87 -6.04 3.85 10.25
N ALA A 88 -5.18 4.57 9.52
CA ALA A 88 -3.76 4.25 9.44
C ALA A 88 -3.05 4.60 10.75
N SER A 89 -2.21 3.70 11.23
CA SER A 89 -1.24 3.99 12.30
C SER A 89 0.10 4.47 11.74
N ALA A 90 0.36 4.18 10.46
CA ALA A 90 1.54 4.64 9.73
C ALA A 90 1.18 4.86 8.25
N VAL A 91 1.79 5.87 7.65
CA VAL A 91 1.66 6.17 6.22
C VAL A 91 3.05 6.36 5.63
N ALA A 92 3.34 5.68 4.52
CA ALA A 92 4.53 5.90 3.72
C ALA A 92 4.15 6.60 2.41
N VAL A 93 4.83 7.69 2.07
CA VAL A 93 4.74 8.32 0.74
C VAL A 93 6.06 8.05 0.02
N TYR A 94 5.98 7.34 -1.09
CA TYR A 94 7.11 6.75 -1.78
C TYR A 94 7.17 7.24 -3.23
N SER A 95 8.17 8.06 -3.56
CA SER A 95 8.39 8.57 -4.92
C SER A 95 9.69 8.10 -5.58
N GLY A 96 10.23 6.96 -5.12
CA GLY A 96 11.44 6.33 -5.64
C GLY A 96 11.20 5.08 -6.46
N ALA A 97 12.29 4.40 -6.84
CA ALA A 97 12.21 3.04 -7.38
C ALA A 97 11.96 2.05 -6.23
N ALA A 98 10.92 1.21 -6.34
CA ALA A 98 10.51 0.28 -5.29
C ALA A 98 11.69 -0.55 -4.73
N ASP A 99 11.86 -0.50 -3.41
CA ASP A 99 12.95 -1.18 -2.72
C ASP A 99 12.39 -2.12 -1.63
N ALA A 100 12.71 -3.40 -1.75
CA ALA A 100 12.13 -4.49 -0.97
C ALA A 100 12.30 -4.32 0.55
N LYS A 101 13.35 -3.61 1.00
CA LYS A 101 13.59 -3.36 2.44
C LYS A 101 12.47 -2.53 3.09
N PHE A 102 11.87 -1.59 2.36
CA PHE A 102 10.74 -0.82 2.88
C PHE A 102 9.49 -1.70 2.98
N TYR A 103 9.24 -2.54 1.98
CA TYR A 103 8.12 -3.48 1.99
C TYR A 103 8.21 -4.53 3.09
N THR A 104 9.41 -5.01 3.42
CA THR A 104 9.64 -5.86 4.61
C THR A 104 9.26 -5.12 5.89
N THR A 105 9.58 -3.83 6.00
CA THR A 105 9.25 -3.00 7.16
C THR A 105 7.73 -2.81 7.28
N PHE A 106 7.04 -2.52 6.17
CA PHE A 106 5.58 -2.36 6.15
C PHE A 106 4.86 -3.66 6.52
N ALA A 107 5.32 -4.80 5.98
CA ALA A 107 4.80 -6.11 6.32
C ALA A 107 4.98 -6.40 7.82
N ALA A 108 6.19 -6.19 8.37
CA ALA A 108 6.45 -6.41 9.79
C ALA A 108 5.58 -5.53 10.70
N ALA A 109 5.40 -4.25 10.36
CA ALA A 109 4.52 -3.35 11.11
C ALA A 109 3.07 -3.86 11.12
N ALA A 110 2.57 -4.35 9.99
CA ALA A 110 1.23 -4.93 9.90
C ALA A 110 1.09 -6.24 10.69
N VAL A 111 2.11 -7.10 10.66
CA VAL A 111 2.15 -8.34 11.47
C VAL A 111 2.05 -8.04 12.97
N LEU A 112 2.64 -6.92 13.41
CA LEU A 112 2.54 -6.44 14.80
C LEU A 112 1.20 -5.72 15.12
N GLY A 113 0.22 -5.75 14.21
CA GLY A 113 -1.09 -5.12 14.38
C GLY A 113 -1.18 -3.69 13.86
N GLY A 114 -0.14 -3.19 13.20
CA GLY A 114 -0.13 -1.90 12.53
C GLY A 114 -1.06 -1.85 11.31
N ARG A 115 -1.53 -0.64 11.01
CA ARG A 115 -2.41 -0.32 9.88
C ARG A 115 -1.65 0.62 8.97
N VAL A 116 -1.00 0.06 7.96
CA VAL A 116 0.01 0.76 7.16
C VAL A 116 -0.58 1.14 5.80
N VAL A 117 -0.55 2.41 5.45
CA VAL A 117 -0.85 2.86 4.08
C VAL A 117 0.48 3.14 3.38
N VAL A 118 0.68 2.57 2.19
CA VAL A 118 1.85 2.80 1.35
C VAL A 118 1.37 3.45 0.06
N ILE A 119 1.82 4.67 -0.19
CA ILE A 119 1.46 5.46 -1.36
C ILE A 119 2.66 5.48 -2.29
N GLU A 120 2.56 4.75 -3.40
CA GLU A 120 3.54 4.75 -4.47
C GLU A 120 3.15 5.83 -5.48
N THR A 121 4.02 6.80 -5.74
CA THR A 121 3.72 7.93 -6.63
C THR A 121 4.97 8.38 -7.39
N GLN A 122 4.83 9.29 -8.35
CA GLN A 122 5.95 9.95 -9.00
C GLN A 122 6.29 11.25 -8.27
N LEU A 123 7.54 11.71 -8.42
CA LEU A 123 8.05 12.91 -7.73
C LEU A 123 7.17 14.15 -7.93
N ALA A 124 6.54 14.29 -9.11
CA ALA A 124 5.66 15.42 -9.43
C ALA A 124 4.42 15.52 -8.51
N GLN A 125 3.94 14.40 -7.97
CA GLN A 125 2.77 14.34 -7.08
C GLN A 125 3.13 14.10 -5.62
N HIS A 126 4.41 13.91 -5.31
CA HIS A 126 4.88 13.61 -3.95
C HIS A 126 4.43 14.64 -2.92
N VAL A 127 4.59 15.93 -3.23
CA VAL A 127 4.18 17.03 -2.34
C VAL A 127 2.66 17.05 -2.15
N ALA A 128 1.89 16.79 -3.20
CA ALA A 128 0.43 16.73 -3.13
C ALA A 128 -0.03 15.60 -2.20
N TRP A 129 0.62 14.44 -2.28
CA TRP A 129 0.37 13.32 -1.37
C TRP A 129 0.75 13.61 0.07
N LEU A 130 1.91 14.21 0.32
CA LEU A 130 2.31 14.61 1.68
C LEU A 130 1.30 15.59 2.29
N ALA A 131 0.83 16.57 1.52
CA ALA A 131 -0.18 17.52 1.99
C ALA A 131 -1.51 16.81 2.32
N PHE A 132 -1.95 15.89 1.45
CA PHE A 132 -3.17 15.12 1.65
C PHE A 132 -3.09 14.22 2.89
N VAL A 133 -1.98 13.51 3.08
CA VAL A 133 -1.76 12.66 4.25
C VAL A 133 -1.77 13.47 5.54
N ARG A 134 -1.08 14.62 5.56
CA ARG A 134 -1.06 15.51 6.74
C ARG A 134 -2.45 16.03 7.11
N ALA A 135 -3.33 16.22 6.12
CA ALA A 135 -4.69 16.69 6.36
C ALA A 135 -5.63 15.58 6.89
N HIS A 136 -5.42 14.33 6.48
CA HIS A 136 -6.36 13.23 6.72
C HIS A 136 -5.85 12.12 7.67
N ALA A 137 -4.56 12.13 8.00
CA ALA A 137 -3.94 11.23 8.98
C ALA A 137 -2.85 11.97 9.80
N PRO A 138 -3.20 13.08 10.50
CA PRO A 138 -2.20 13.91 11.20
C PRO A 138 -1.47 13.18 12.33
N ASP A 139 -2.10 12.16 12.92
CA ASP A 139 -1.56 11.39 14.04
C ASP A 139 -0.80 10.13 13.60
N ALA A 140 -0.82 9.78 12.30
CA ALA A 140 -0.12 8.62 11.79
C ALA A 140 1.38 8.88 11.69
N ASN A 141 2.19 7.85 11.96
CA ASN A 141 3.63 7.94 11.72
C ASN A 141 3.90 8.07 10.22
N LEU A 142 4.43 9.21 9.79
CA LEU A 142 4.70 9.50 8.38
C LEU A 142 6.14 9.14 8.01
N LEU A 143 6.29 8.27 7.03
CA LEU A 143 7.57 7.95 6.39
C LEU A 143 7.60 8.57 4.99
N ASP A 144 8.43 9.61 4.83
CA ASP A 144 8.67 10.30 3.57
C ASP A 144 9.87 9.67 2.86
N ILE A 145 9.63 8.98 1.75
CA ILE A 145 10.67 8.31 0.95
C ILE A 145 10.70 8.97 -0.43
N CYS A 146 11.62 9.91 -0.58
CA CYS A 146 11.91 10.60 -1.82
C CYS A 146 13.35 10.29 -2.25
N PRO A 147 13.61 9.96 -3.54
CA PRO A 147 14.98 9.85 -4.01
C PRO A 147 15.72 11.19 -3.82
N PRO A 148 17.03 11.17 -3.48
CA PRO A 148 17.82 12.39 -3.44
C PRO A 148 17.77 13.06 -4.81
N GLY A 149 17.42 14.34 -4.85
CA GLY A 149 17.26 15.08 -6.10
C GLY A 149 18.50 14.98 -6.97
N GLY A 150 18.38 14.27 -8.10
CA GLY A 150 19.36 14.36 -9.18
C GLY A 150 19.12 15.66 -9.93
N THR A 151 20.12 16.52 -9.97
CA THR A 151 20.14 17.62 -10.95
C THR A 151 20.03 17.00 -12.35
N ALA A 152 19.10 17.52 -13.16
CA ALA A 152 19.04 17.26 -14.59
C ALA A 152 20.40 17.51 -15.26
#